data_AF-A0A6G0PZJ9-F1
#
_entry.id   AF-A0A6G0PZJ9-F1
#
_cell.length_a   1.000
_cell.length_b   1.000
_cell.length_c   1.000
_cell.angle_alpha   90.00
_cell.angle_beta   90.00
_cell.angle_gamma   90.00
#
_symmetry.space_group_name_H-M   'P 1'
#
loop_
_entity.id
_entity.type
_entity.pdbx_description
1 polymer ?
#
loop_
_entity_poly.entity_id
_entity_poly.type
_entity_poly.pdbx_seq_one_letter_code
_entity_poly.pdbx_strand_id
1 'polypeptide(L)'
;MLKVTSALRVLAYAMSADALDENLEMSDTVIYNNVTHFVEAVDKQFGSEYLRSPNETDMQRLLQMNARRGFVGMWCSIECMHWEWQNCPSGWAGQFKGKEKKPTVVLEACADQEFWIWHASTSGQL
;
A
#
# COMPACT_ATOMS: atom_id res chain seq x y z
N MET A 1 -7.49 22.50 6.52
CA MET A 1 -7.40 22.01 5.13
C MET A 1 -5.98 21.52 4.81
N LEU A 2 -4.95 22.36 4.98
CA LEU A 2 -3.54 22.02 4.66
C LEU A 2 -3.02 20.69 5.26
N LYS A 3 -3.37 20.35 6.50
CA LYS A 3 -2.95 19.09 7.14
C LYS A 3 -3.37 17.84 6.37
N VAL A 4 -4.65 17.80 5.96
CA VAL A 4 -5.19 16.68 5.18
C VAL A 4 -4.62 16.71 3.75
N THR A 5 -4.50 17.90 3.16
CA THR A 5 -3.89 18.05 1.83
C THR A 5 -2.45 17.56 1.79
N SER A 6 -1.62 17.86 2.80
CA SER A 6 -0.24 17.34 2.85
C SER A 6 -0.21 15.82 2.94
N ALA A 7 -1.07 15.23 3.79
CA ALA A 7 -1.14 13.78 3.93
C ALA A 7 -1.55 13.10 2.61
N LEU A 8 -2.59 13.62 1.96
CA LEU A 8 -3.07 13.12 0.67
C LEU A 8 -2.01 13.26 -0.43
N ARG A 9 -1.24 14.36 -0.46
CA ARG A 9 -0.18 14.52 -1.47
C ARG A 9 0.98 13.54 -1.27
N VAL A 10 1.40 13.29 -0.02
CA VAL A 10 2.41 12.25 0.28
C VAL A 10 1.90 10.89 -0.21
N LEU A 11 0.67 10.52 0.16
CA LEU A 11 0.11 9.20 -0.14
C LEU A 11 -0.19 9.00 -1.63
N ALA A 12 -0.74 10.02 -2.32
CA ALA A 12 -1.13 9.91 -3.72
C ALA A 12 0.05 9.88 -4.69
N TYR A 13 1.12 10.61 -4.38
CA TYR A 13 2.28 10.73 -5.27
C TYR A 13 3.50 9.94 -4.80
N ALA A 14 3.42 9.27 -3.65
CA ALA A 14 4.55 8.57 -3.03
C ALA A 14 5.81 9.46 -2.89
N MET A 15 5.61 10.75 -2.66
CA MET A 15 6.69 11.72 -2.50
C MET A 15 7.16 11.77 -1.06
N SER A 16 8.44 12.05 -0.87
CA SER A 16 9.01 12.33 0.44
C SER A 16 8.50 13.67 0.98
N ALA A 17 8.51 13.82 2.31
CA ALA A 17 7.98 15.01 2.97
C ALA A 17 8.76 16.29 2.61
N ASP A 18 10.08 16.18 2.44
CA ASP A 18 11.01 17.22 2.00
C ASP A 18 10.64 17.78 0.61
N ALA A 19 10.21 16.93 -0.32
CA ALA A 19 9.76 17.35 -1.64
C ALA A 19 8.40 18.12 -1.62
N LEU A 20 7.68 18.08 -0.49
CA LEU A 20 6.41 18.77 -0.30
C LEU A 20 6.51 20.05 0.53
N ASP A 21 7.55 20.20 1.37
CA ASP A 21 7.78 21.40 2.18
C ASP A 21 7.80 22.66 1.30
N GLU A 22 8.55 22.62 0.18
CA GLU A 22 8.66 23.76 -0.76
C GLU A 22 7.32 24.24 -1.33
N ASN A 23 6.31 23.36 -1.41
CA ASN A 23 5.02 23.68 -2.01
C ASN A 23 3.96 24.11 -1.00
N LEU A 24 4.13 23.75 0.28
CA LEU A 24 3.11 23.93 1.32
C LEU A 24 3.60 24.77 2.51
N GLU A 25 4.87 25.18 2.53
CA GLU A 25 5.52 25.94 3.61
C GLU A 25 5.33 25.25 4.97
N MET A 26 5.59 23.94 5.02
CA MET A 26 5.40 23.10 6.20
C MET A 26 6.60 22.18 6.39
N SER A 27 7.25 22.27 7.55
CA SER A 27 8.39 21.42 7.86
C SER A 27 8.07 19.93 7.70
N ASP A 28 9.06 19.15 7.30
CA ASP A 28 8.97 17.69 7.09
C ASP A 28 8.32 16.97 8.27
N THR A 29 8.67 17.38 9.49
CA THR A 29 8.13 16.82 10.74
C THR A 29 6.62 17.02 10.87
N VAL A 30 6.10 18.16 10.43
CA VAL A 30 4.66 18.46 10.44
C VAL A 30 3.95 17.65 9.36
N ILE A 31 4.53 17.52 8.17
CA ILE A 31 3.99 16.69 7.09
C ILE A 31 3.92 15.23 7.54
N TYR A 32 4.97 14.71 8.16
CA TYR A 32 4.99 13.35 8.70
C TYR A 32 3.88 13.13 9.75
N ASN A 33 3.77 14.03 10.74
CA ASN A 33 2.71 13.96 11.74
C ASN A 33 1.30 14.03 11.12
N ASN A 34 1.13 14.82 10.07
CA ASN A 34 -0.14 14.90 9.35
C ASN A 34 -0.48 13.57 8.65
N VAL A 35 0.50 12.92 8.01
CA VAL A 35 0.33 11.60 7.39
C VAL A 35 -0.04 10.56 8.45
N THR A 36 0.70 10.50 9.55
CA THR A 36 0.44 9.55 10.64
C THR A 36 -0.98 9.69 11.19
N HIS A 37 -1.38 10.90 11.60
CA HIS A 37 -2.74 11.11 12.12
C HIS A 37 -3.83 10.82 11.08
N PHE A 38 -3.56 11.09 9.80
CA PHE A 38 -4.50 10.77 8.73
C PHE A 38 -4.68 9.25 8.58
N VAL A 39 -3.58 8.49 8.53
CA VAL A 39 -3.61 7.03 8.42
C VAL A 39 -4.27 6.41 9.65
N GLU A 40 -3.96 6.87 10.86
CA GLU A 40 -4.60 6.41 12.10
C GLU A 40 -6.11 6.68 12.09
N ALA A 41 -6.55 7.83 11.59
CA ALA A 41 -7.97 8.14 11.47
C ALA A 41 -8.68 7.24 10.44
N VAL A 42 -8.03 6.95 9.31
CA VAL A 42 -8.53 6.02 8.29
C VAL A 42 -8.62 4.61 8.85
N ASP A 43 -7.58 4.12 9.53
CA ASP A 43 -7.57 2.81 10.18
C ASP A 43 -8.66 2.70 11.25
N LYS A 44 -8.79 3.71 12.11
CA LYS A 44 -9.86 3.72 13.12
C LYS A 44 -11.26 3.66 12.51
N GLN A 45 -11.46 4.30 11.36
CA GLN A 45 -12.76 4.39 10.72
C GLN A 45 -13.09 3.16 9.86
N PHE A 46 -12.10 2.55 9.21
CA PHE A 46 -12.29 1.55 8.16
C PHE A 46 -11.55 0.23 8.44
N GLY A 47 -10.56 0.23 9.32
CA GLY A 47 -9.64 -0.90 9.56
C GLY A 47 -10.35 -2.18 9.99
N SER A 48 -11.40 -2.08 10.80
CA SER A 48 -12.17 -3.27 11.23
C SER A 48 -12.83 -4.01 10.06
N GLU A 49 -13.18 -3.28 9.01
CA GLU A 49 -13.81 -3.86 7.81
C GLU A 49 -12.76 -4.26 6.78
N TYR A 50 -11.81 -3.37 6.47
CA TYR A 50 -10.90 -3.52 5.32
C TYR A 50 -9.51 -4.11 5.67
N LEU A 51 -9.04 -4.03 6.92
CA LEU A 51 -7.73 -4.55 7.35
C LEU A 51 -7.83 -5.87 8.13
N ARG A 52 -8.85 -6.67 7.85
CA ARG A 52 -9.04 -8.01 8.42
C ARG A 52 -8.71 -9.08 7.41
N SER A 53 -8.35 -10.27 7.90
CA SER A 53 -8.27 -11.45 7.02
C SER A 53 -9.65 -11.81 6.46
N PRO A 54 -9.72 -12.30 5.20
CA PRO A 54 -10.94 -12.82 4.62
C PRO A 54 -11.46 -14.00 5.43
N ASN A 55 -12.76 -14.01 5.69
CA ASN A 55 -13.45 -15.14 6.30
C ASN A 55 -13.98 -16.11 5.23
N GLU A 56 -14.59 -17.21 5.64
CA GLU A 56 -15.10 -18.22 4.70
C GLU A 56 -16.19 -17.69 3.74
N THR A 57 -17.02 -16.76 4.19
CA THR A 57 -18.01 -16.10 3.32
C THR A 57 -17.34 -15.23 2.26
N ASP A 58 -16.30 -14.48 2.62
CA ASP A 58 -15.52 -13.70 1.65
C ASP A 58 -14.86 -14.61 0.62
N MET A 59 -14.24 -15.72 1.09
CA MET A 59 -13.59 -16.68 0.20
C MET A 59 -14.57 -17.32 -0.80
N GLN A 60 -15.74 -17.75 -0.33
CA GLN A 60 -16.78 -18.31 -1.20
C GLN A 60 -17.29 -17.27 -2.21
N ARG A 61 -17.49 -16.02 -1.77
CA ARG A 61 -17.90 -14.91 -2.64
C ARG A 61 -16.88 -14.68 -3.75
N LEU A 62 -15.59 -14.62 -3.42
CA LEU A 62 -14.51 -14.42 -4.39
C LEU A 62 -14.43 -15.56 -5.41
N LEU A 63 -14.52 -16.81 -4.95
CA LEU A 63 -14.54 -17.98 -5.83
C LEU A 63 -15.73 -17.95 -6.81
N GLN A 64 -16.92 -17.58 -6.33
CA GLN A 64 -18.09 -17.45 -7.20
C GLN A 64 -17.94 -16.31 -8.20
N MET A 65 -17.46 -15.15 -7.75
CA MET A 65 -17.23 -13.99 -8.61
C MET A 65 -16.22 -14.32 -9.73
N ASN A 66 -15.12 -14.98 -9.39
CA ASN A 66 -14.10 -15.39 -10.36
C ASN A 66 -14.58 -16.52 -11.28
N ALA A 67 -15.33 -17.50 -10.77
CA ALA A 67 -15.91 -18.56 -11.59
C ALA A 67 -16.86 -18.01 -12.68
N ARG A 68 -17.67 -16.99 -12.37
CA ARG A 68 -18.54 -16.30 -13.35
C ARG A 68 -17.77 -15.63 -14.49
N ARG A 69 -16.49 -15.31 -14.27
CA ARG A 69 -15.59 -14.71 -15.25
C ARG A 69 -14.77 -15.75 -16.02
N GLY A 70 -14.92 -17.04 -15.72
CA GLY A 70 -14.17 -18.14 -16.33
C GLY A 70 -12.95 -18.62 -15.53
N PHE A 71 -12.70 -18.05 -14.35
CA PHE A 71 -11.57 -18.44 -13.47
C PHE A 71 -12.03 -19.37 -12.35
N VAL A 72 -12.46 -20.57 -12.71
CA VAL A 72 -12.99 -21.56 -11.74
C VAL A 72 -11.88 -22.00 -10.78
N GLY A 73 -12.15 -21.89 -9.48
CA GLY A 73 -11.19 -22.26 -8.42
C GLY A 73 -10.15 -21.18 -8.09
N MET A 74 -10.15 -20.04 -8.80
CA MET A 74 -9.25 -18.93 -8.50
C MET A 74 -9.80 -18.07 -7.37
N TRP A 75 -9.04 -17.97 -6.28
CA TRP A 75 -9.41 -17.11 -5.16
C TRP A 75 -9.13 -15.63 -5.47
N CYS A 76 -7.94 -15.32 -5.99
CA CYS A 76 -7.63 -14.02 -6.59
C CYS A 76 -6.42 -14.10 -7.53
N SER A 77 -6.23 -13.04 -8.31
CA SER A 77 -4.96 -12.75 -8.98
C SER A 77 -4.08 -11.94 -8.03
N ILE A 78 -2.79 -12.28 -7.95
CA ILE A 78 -1.81 -11.48 -7.22
C ILE A 78 -1.12 -10.58 -8.25
N GLU A 79 -1.25 -9.27 -8.08
CA GLU A 79 -0.53 -8.28 -8.85
C GLU A 79 0.66 -7.76 -8.04
N CYS A 80 1.78 -7.51 -8.74
CA CYS A 80 3.01 -7.01 -8.12
C CYS A 80 3.33 -5.61 -8.64
N MET A 81 3.56 -4.66 -7.73
CA MET A 81 4.07 -3.34 -8.06
C MET A 81 5.48 -3.17 -7.52
N HIS A 82 6.41 -2.80 -8.39
CA HIS A 82 7.82 -2.62 -8.05
C HIS A 82 8.13 -1.15 -7.87
N TRP A 83 8.66 -0.78 -6.71
CA TRP A 83 9.08 0.59 -6.41
C TRP A 83 10.55 0.66 -6.01
N GLU A 84 11.30 1.50 -6.72
CA GLU A 84 12.67 1.82 -6.32
C GLU A 84 12.67 2.51 -4.96
N TRP A 85 13.38 1.92 -4.00
CA TRP A 85 13.52 2.48 -2.67
C TRP A 85 14.71 3.45 -2.67
N GLN A 86 14.45 4.69 -3.10
CA GLN A 86 15.47 5.72 -3.30
C GLN A 86 16.30 5.99 -2.03
N ASN A 87 15.65 6.00 -0.86
CA ASN A 87 16.29 6.25 0.43
C ASN A 87 16.59 4.95 1.21
N CYS A 88 16.81 3.83 0.52
CA CYS A 88 17.15 2.56 1.16
C CYS A 88 18.48 2.66 1.92
N PRO A 89 18.53 2.31 3.23
CA PRO A 89 19.77 2.26 3.97
C PRO A 89 20.78 1.32 3.31
N SER A 90 22.05 1.72 3.21
CA SER A 90 23.10 0.92 2.55
C SER A 90 23.25 -0.49 3.12
N GLY A 91 22.99 -0.67 4.42
CA GLY A 91 23.01 -1.97 5.07
C GLY A 91 21.90 -2.92 4.64
N TRP A 92 20.80 -2.41 4.08
CA TRP A 92 19.64 -3.18 3.63
C TRP A 92 19.60 -3.29 2.11
N ALA A 93 20.28 -2.38 1.40
CA ALA A 93 20.31 -2.32 -0.07
C ALA A 93 20.60 -3.67 -0.72
N GLY A 94 21.47 -4.51 -0.14
CA GLY A 94 21.77 -5.85 -0.66
C GLY A 94 20.55 -6.80 -0.66
N GLN A 95 19.76 -6.79 0.41
CA GLN A 95 18.58 -7.67 0.57
C GLN A 95 17.45 -7.31 -0.40
N PHE A 96 17.31 -6.02 -0.72
CA PHE A 96 16.25 -5.49 -1.58
C PHE A 96 16.70 -5.31 -3.04
N LYS A 97 17.91 -5.74 -3.41
CA LYS A 97 18.48 -5.59 -4.77
C LYS A 97 18.41 -6.91 -5.52
N GLY A 98 17.33 -7.09 -6.29
CA GLY A 98 17.13 -8.23 -7.19
C GLY A 98 17.45 -7.91 -8.65
N LYS A 99 16.59 -8.40 -9.55
CA LYS A 99 16.66 -8.19 -11.00
C LYS A 99 16.77 -6.72 -11.40
N GLU A 100 16.11 -5.83 -10.67
CA GLU A 100 16.07 -4.38 -10.96
C GLU A 100 17.41 -3.67 -10.73
N LYS A 101 18.42 -4.37 -10.17
CA LYS A 101 19.78 -3.85 -9.90
C LYS A 101 19.80 -2.58 -9.03
N LYS A 102 18.69 -2.24 -8.41
CA LYS A 102 18.51 -1.16 -7.43
C LYS A 102 17.69 -1.68 -6.26
N PRO A 103 17.84 -1.12 -5.05
CA PRO A 103 16.96 -1.46 -3.93
C PRO A 103 15.50 -1.22 -4.34
N THR A 104 14.69 -2.26 -4.31
CA THR A 104 13.31 -2.25 -4.79
C THR A 104 12.43 -2.92 -3.75
N VAL A 105 11.32 -2.29 -3.38
CA VAL A 105 10.23 -2.90 -2.62
C VAL A 105 9.17 -3.35 -3.60
N VAL A 106 8.74 -4.61 -3.50
CA VAL A 106 7.63 -5.15 -4.27
C VAL A 106 6.41 -5.19 -3.38
N LEU A 107 5.33 -4.51 -3.76
CA LEU A 107 4.01 -4.69 -3.16
C LEU A 107 3.28 -5.77 -3.96
N GLU A 108 2.94 -6.86 -3.29
CA GLU A 108 2.09 -7.92 -3.82
C GLU A 108 0.69 -7.72 -3.25
N ALA A 109 -0.32 -7.60 -4.10
CA ALA A 109 -1.69 -7.37 -3.67
C ALA A 109 -2.67 -8.27 -4.40
N CYS A 110 -3.65 -8.76 -3.65
CA CYS A 110 -4.78 -9.53 -4.12
C CYS A 110 -6.02 -8.66 -4.00
N ALA A 111 -6.55 -8.22 -5.15
CA ALA A 111 -7.75 -7.38 -5.20
C ALA A 111 -8.87 -8.07 -5.98
N ASP A 112 -10.11 -7.81 -5.56
CA ASP A 112 -11.29 -8.29 -6.27
C ASP A 112 -11.79 -7.28 -7.33
N GLN A 113 -12.87 -7.63 -8.03
CA GLN A 113 -13.42 -6.78 -9.11
C GLN A 113 -14.07 -5.49 -8.57
N GLU A 114 -14.43 -5.48 -7.29
CA GLU A 114 -15.01 -4.32 -6.61
C GLU A 114 -13.93 -3.46 -5.94
N PHE A 115 -12.65 -3.70 -6.27
CA PHE A 115 -11.47 -2.99 -5.77
C PHE A 115 -11.19 -3.22 -4.28
N TRP A 116 -11.75 -4.27 -3.67
CA TRP A 116 -11.38 -4.66 -2.33
C TRP A 116 -10.01 -5.35 -2.32
N ILE A 117 -9.08 -4.86 -1.51
CA ILE A 117 -7.76 -5.47 -1.30
C ILE A 117 -7.87 -6.48 -0.15
N TRP A 118 -7.79 -7.77 -0.46
CA TRP A 118 -7.94 -8.86 0.51
C TRP A 118 -6.63 -9.31 1.14
N HIS A 119 -5.53 -9.05 0.43
CA HIS A 119 -4.18 -9.31 0.92
C HIS A 119 -3.24 -8.29 0.29
N ALA A 120 -2.30 -7.78 1.09
CA ALA A 120 -1.23 -6.92 0.64
C ALA A 120 0.03 -7.26 1.45
N SER A 121 1.13 -7.55 0.77
CA SER A 121 2.43 -7.83 1.40
C SER A 121 3.56 -7.16 0.66
N THR A 122 4.56 -6.68 1.38
CA THR A 122 5.78 -6.15 0.77
C THR A 122 6.92 -7.16 0.83
N SER A 123 7.65 -7.35 -0.26
CA SER A 123 8.85 -8.19 -0.31
C SER A 123 9.91 -7.63 0.66
N GLY A 124 10.02 -8.20 1.85
CA GLY A 124 10.97 -7.75 2.87
C GLY A 124 10.49 -7.79 4.32
N GLN A 125 9.21 -8.09 4.57
CA GLN A 125 8.71 -8.41 5.89
C GLN A 125 8.47 -9.93 6.01
N LEU A 126 9.06 -10.52 7.06
CA LEU A 126 8.68 -11.80 7.66
C LEU A 126 7.29 -11.70 8.27
#